data_AF-H5SVE8-F1
#
_entry.id   AF-H5SVE8-F1
#
_cell.length_a   1.000
_cell.length_b   1.000
_cell.length_c   1.000
_cell.angle_alpha   90.00
_cell.angle_beta   90.00
_cell.angle_gamma   90.00
#
_symmetry.space_group_name_H-M   'P 1'
#
loop_
_entity.id
_entity.type
_entity.pdbx_description
1 polymer ?
#
loop_
_entity_poly.entity_id
_entity_poly.type
_entity_poly.pdbx_seq_one_letter_code
_entity_poly.pdbx_strand_id
1 'polypeptide(L)' 'MDTVLIVDFGSQYTKLIAKAVRELGVYAEIVPPEITAEEVCRRAPKGLILSGGPASVYAPGAPRSGYAHL' A
#
# COMPACT_ATOMS: atom_id res chain seq x y z
N MET A 1 11.97 -10.24 -10.92
CA MET A 1 11.54 -10.83 -9.64
C MET A 1 10.21 -10.18 -9.29
N ASP A 2 9.16 -10.96 -9.03
CA ASP A 2 7.83 -10.39 -8.81
C ASP A 2 7.77 -9.66 -7.47
N THR A 3 7.30 -8.40 -7.51
CA THR A 3 7.27 -7.50 -6.35
C THR A 3 5.84 -7.03 -6.10
N VAL A 4 5.41 -7.08 -4.85
CA VAL A 4 4.16 -6.48 -4.36
C VAL A 4 4.52 -5.32 -3.43
N LEU A 5 3.91 -4.15 -3.67
CA LEU A 5 3.97 -3.03 -2.73
C LEU A 5 2.74 -3.06 -1.81
N ILE A 6 2.97 -2.84 -0.53
CA ILE A 6 1.94 -2.73 0.49
C ILE A 6 1.97 -1.31 1.03
N VAL A 7 1.00 -0.49 0.65
CA VAL A 7 0.86 0.88 1.11
C VAL A 7 0.25 0.87 2.51
N ASP A 8 0.98 1.35 3.52
CA ASP A 8 0.56 1.24 4.91
C ASP A 8 -0.21 2.47 5.41
N PHE A 9 -1.51 2.34 5.63
CA PHE A 9 -2.35 3.38 6.22
C PHE A 9 -2.47 3.26 7.76
N GLY A 10 -1.58 2.51 8.40
CA GLY A 10 -1.54 2.33 9.85
C GLY A 10 -2.35 1.13 10.36
N SER A 11 -2.61 0.14 9.51
CA SER A 11 -3.26 -1.11 9.92
C SER A 11 -2.36 -1.90 10.88
N GLN A 12 -2.96 -2.41 11.95
CA GLN A 12 -2.33 -3.41 12.82
C GLN A 12 -1.93 -4.70 12.07
N TYR A 13 -2.49 -4.93 10.87
CA TYR A 13 -2.29 -6.14 10.08
C TYR A 13 -1.26 -6.01 8.96
N THR A 14 -0.69 -4.82 8.68
CA THR A 14 0.23 -4.61 7.54
C THR A 14 1.39 -5.61 7.53
N LYS A 15 1.96 -5.90 8.69
CA LYS A 15 3.05 -6.89 8.83
C LYS A 15 2.59 -8.33 8.55
N LEU A 16 1.34 -8.69 8.89
CA LEU A 16 0.77 -10.00 8.59
C LEU A 16 0.51 -10.17 7.09
N ILE A 17 0.02 -9.12 6.42
CA ILE A 17 -0.15 -9.10 4.97
C ILE A 17 1.21 -9.32 4.28
N ALA A 18 2.25 -8.58 4.69
CA ALA A 18 3.60 -8.75 4.15
C ALA A 18 4.15 -10.16 4.37
N LYS A 19 3.90 -10.76 5.54
CA LYS A 19 4.27 -12.15 5.84
C LYS A 19 3.55 -13.13 4.92
N ALA A 20 2.23 -13.00 4.75
CA ALA A 20 1.44 -13.86 3.88
C ALA A 20 1.92 -13.82 2.42
N VAL A 21 2.21 -12.63 1.88
CA VAL A 21 2.75 -12.50 0.51
C VAL A 21 4.11 -13.18 0.37
N ARG A 22 5.00 -13.03 1.37
CA ARG A 22 6.32 -13.66 1.38
C ARG A 22 6.25 -15.18 1.53
N GLU A 23 5.28 -15.69 2.28
CA GLU A 23 5.02 -17.14 2.40
C GLU A 23 4.56 -17.76 1.07
N LEU A 24 4.00 -16.96 0.16
CA LEU A 24 3.70 -17.36 -1.23
C LEU A 24 4.91 -17.25 -2.17
N GLY A 25 6.10 -16.92 -1.65
CA GLY A 25 7.33 -16.82 -2.43
C GLY A 25 7.49 -15.51 -3.21
N VAL A 26 6.65 -14.51 -2.95
CA VAL A 26 6.67 -13.21 -3.65
C VAL A 26 7.36 -12.16 -2.77
N TYR A 27 8.22 -11.34 -3.37
CA TYR A 27 8.84 -10.23 -2.63
C TYR A 27 7.78 -9.19 -2.30
N ALA A 28 7.74 -8.78 -1.02
CA ALA A 28 6.80 -7.77 -0.54
C ALA A 28 7.54 -6.65 0.19
N GLU A 29 7.22 -5.41 -0.17
CA GLU A 29 7.74 -4.20 0.46
C GLU A 29 6.59 -3.37 1.06
N ILE A 30 6.78 -2.91 2.29
CA ILE A 30 5.85 -1.98 2.94
C ILE A 30 6.34 -0.56 2.64
N VAL A 31 5.45 0.28 2.12
CA VAL A 31 5.73 1.66 1.71
C VAL A 31 4.76 2.63 2.40
N PRO A 32 5.19 3.88 2.63
CA PRO A 32 4.33 4.88 3.27
C PRO A 32 3.20 5.35 2.32
N PRO A 33 2.09 5.88 2.85
CA PRO A 33 0.92 6.28 2.07
C PRO A 33 1.17 7.50 1.16
N GLU A 34 2.27 8.23 1.38
CA GLU A 34 2.70 9.35 0.54
C GLU A 34 3.40 8.90 -0.76
N ILE A 35 3.53 7.60 -1.01
CA ILE A 35 4.09 7.10 -2.27
C ILE A 35 3.30 7.62 -3.48
N THR A 36 4.00 8.19 -4.46
CA THR A 36 3.36 8.78 -5.64
C THR A 36 3.04 7.73 -6.69
N ALA A 37 2.05 8.01 -7.55
CA ALA A 37 1.75 7.15 -8.69
C ALA A 37 2.98 6.99 -9.61
N GLU A 38 3.75 8.06 -9.82
CA GLU A 38 4.99 8.03 -10.60
C GLU A 38 6.03 7.08 -9.97
N GLU A 39 6.19 7.10 -8.65
CA GLU A 39 7.05 6.18 -7.93
C GLU A 39 6.61 4.73 -8.13
N VAL A 40 5.31 4.44 -7.95
CA VAL A 40 4.74 3.11 -8.15
C VAL A 40 4.97 2.63 -9.58
N CYS A 41 4.72 3.49 -10.59
CA CYS A 41 4.94 3.17 -11.99
C CYS A 41 6.41 2.89 -12.29
N ARG A 42 7.33 3.71 -11.79
CA ARG A 42 8.79 3.52 -11.99
C ARG A 42 9.29 2.21 -11.40
N ARG A 43 8.72 1.80 -10.27
CA ARG A 43 9.04 0.54 -9.60
C ARG A 43 8.42 -0.69 -10.25
N ALA A 44 7.39 -0.50 -11.08
CA ALA A 44 6.71 -1.53 -11.85
C ALA A 44 6.34 -2.80 -11.05
N PRO A 45 5.64 -2.68 -9.90
CA PRO A 45 5.25 -3.85 -9.11
C PRO A 45 4.21 -4.68 -9.86
N LYS A 46 4.19 -5.98 -9.56
CA LYS A 46 3.17 -6.92 -10.05
C LYS A 46 1.85 -6.82 -9.29
N GLY A 47 1.88 -6.25 -8.09
CA GLY A 47 0.69 -6.04 -7.28
C GLY A 47 0.84 -4.86 -6.32
N LEU A 48 -0.29 -4.27 -5.98
CA LEU A 48 -0.41 -3.18 -5.02
C LEU A 48 -1.49 -3.57 -4.00
N ILE A 49 -1.14 -3.56 -2.72
CA ILE A 49 -2.07 -3.79 -1.62
C ILE A 49 -2.18 -2.48 -0.84
N LEU A 50 -3.40 -1.97 -0.69
CA LEU A 50 -3.68 -0.84 0.20
C LEU A 50 -4.08 -1.41 1.55
N SER A 51 -3.27 -1.19 2.60
CA SER A 51 -3.62 -1.66 3.93
C SER A 51 -4.81 -0.87 4.49
N GLY A 52 -5.44 -1.39 5.53
CA GLY A 52 -6.41 -0.61 6.30
C GLY A 52 -5.75 0.49 7.14
N GLY A 53 -6.56 1.29 7.80
CA GLY A 53 -6.11 2.22 8.84
C GLY A 53 -7.20 2.40 9.89
N PRO A 54 -6.86 2.84 11.10
CA PRO A 54 -7.85 3.16 12.14
C PRO A 54 -8.66 4.42 11.78
N ALA A 55 -8.12 5.27 10.88
CA ALA A 55 -8.81 6.43 10.38
C ALA A 55 -9.93 6.02 9.42
N SER A 56 -11.16 6.43 9.72
CA SER A 56 -12.23 6.44 8.72
C SER A 56 -11.78 7.28 7.53
N VAL A 57 -11.98 6.79 6.30
CA VAL A 57 -11.67 7.54 5.06
C VAL A 57 -12.41 8.87 4.95
N TYR A 58 -13.42 9.09 5.80
CA TYR A 58 -14.22 10.32 5.88
C TYR A 58 -13.80 11.26 7.02
N ALA A 59 -12.83 10.87 7.86
CA ALA A 59 -12.38 11.71 8.97
C ALA A 59 -11.61 12.93 8.46
N PRO A 60 -11.77 14.12 9.08
CA PRO A 60 -10.90 15.26 8.81
C PRO A 60 -9.43 14.87 9.01
N GLY A 61 -8.60 15.00 7.97
CA GLY A 61 -7.17 14.64 8.02
C GLY A 61 -6.84 13.20 7.64
N ALA A 62 -7.81 12.38 7.23
CA ALA A 62 -7.52 11.04 6.72
C ALA A 62 -6.63 11.11 5.46
N PRO A 63 -5.66 10.19 5.28
CA PRO A 63 -4.85 10.10 4.07
C PRO A 63 -5.77 9.93 2.85
N ARG A 64 -5.79 10.93 1.96
CA ARG A 64 -6.62 10.89 0.75
C ARG A 64 -5.83 10.25 -0.38
N SER A 65 -6.32 9.11 -0.89
CA SER A 65 -5.92 8.63 -2.21
C SER A 65 -6.46 9.64 -3.24
N GLY A 66 -5.58 10.45 -3.80
CA GLY A 66 -5.95 11.54 -4.72
C GLY A 66 -6.50 11.02 -6.05
N TYR A 67 -7.80 10.73 -6.10
CA TYR A 67 -8.56 10.73 -7.35
C TYR A 67 -9.28 12.07 -7.45
N ALA A 68 -8.59 13.07 -7.97
CA ALA A 68 -9.18 14.35 -8.33
C ALA A 68 -9.24 14.44 -9.86
N HIS A 69 -10.44 14.25 -10.39
CA HIS A 69 -10.91 14.66 -11.72
C HIS A 69 -10.40 13.89 -12.95
N LEU A 70 -11.25 12.95 -13.41
CA LEU A 70 -11.79 13.02 -14.77
C LEU A 70 -12.76 14.22 -14.86
#